data_AF-A0A072V836-F1
#
_entry.id   AF-A0A072V836-F1
#
_cell.length_a   1.000
_cell.length_b   1.000
_cell.length_c   1.000
_cell.angle_alpha   90.00
_cell.angle_beta   90.00
_cell.angle_gamma   90.00
#
_symmetry.space_group_name_H-M   'P 1'
#
loop_
_entity.id
_entity.type
_entity.pdbx_description
1 polymer ?
#
loop_
_entity_poly.entity_id
_entity_poly.type
_entity_poly.pdbx_seq_one_letter_code
_entity_poly.pdbx_strand_id
1 'polypeptide(L)'
;MSSKSQAMILLLILTIFSFTFTPSSSDSITIYWGQNTAEGTLKAACDTGLYEIVLLGFLDVFGEGRTPSLNFTGHCRGSSCITLESEINHCQNNVIEVYLSIGGPSGTYSLGSSDDAKNFADYLYTNFLTLPSQKKKKNQVGPLGDVTLNVPPELSIVFWGLPAAPDAAPGGGYIPPNDLISKVLPHIEETCSTHSCGGFMLWDRFHDIESNYSNQVKHWDEQSACRFVTQVSKASLGSVSTT
;
A
#
# COMPACT_ATOMS: atom_id res chain seq x y z
N MET A 1 24.32 -33.06 45.22
CA MET A 1 22.89 -32.91 44.86
C MET A 1 22.58 -31.41 44.85
N SER A 2 22.99 -30.70 43.81
CA SER A 2 22.31 -30.51 42.52
C SER A 2 21.03 -29.66 42.62
N SER A 3 21.10 -28.52 41.94
CA SER A 3 20.04 -27.89 41.16
C SER A 3 18.80 -27.38 41.90
N LYS A 4 18.87 -26.12 42.39
CA LYS A 4 17.67 -25.26 42.53
C LYS A 4 17.89 -23.82 42.03
N SER A 5 19.13 -23.35 41.87
CA SER A 5 19.40 -21.97 41.44
C SER A 5 19.37 -21.77 39.91
N GLN A 6 19.44 -22.83 39.10
CA GLN A 6 19.44 -22.71 37.64
C GLN A 6 18.03 -22.62 37.01
N ALA A 7 16.97 -23.00 37.74
CA ALA A 7 15.61 -22.98 37.21
C ALA A 7 14.96 -21.58 37.19
N MET A 8 15.35 -20.67 38.09
CA MET A 8 14.80 -19.30 38.12
C MET A 8 15.41 -18.38 37.07
N ILE A 9 16.68 -18.58 36.70
CA ILE A 9 17.33 -17.75 35.67
C ILE A 9 16.82 -18.14 34.27
N LEU A 10 16.44 -19.41 34.06
CA LEU A 10 15.90 -19.88 32.79
C LEU A 10 14.46 -19.40 32.53
N LEU A 11 13.69 -19.10 33.59
CA LEU A 11 12.31 -18.60 33.45
C LEU A 11 12.24 -17.09 33.14
N LEU A 12 13.30 -16.32 33.47
CA LEU A 12 13.37 -14.88 33.20
C LEU A 12 13.80 -14.56 31.74
N ILE A 13 14.42 -15.53 31.04
CA ILE A 13 14.86 -15.38 29.64
C ILE A 13 13.72 -15.72 28.66
N LEU A 14 12.69 -16.46 29.10
CA LEU A 14 11.53 -16.84 28.28
C LEU A 14 10.45 -15.76 28.16
N THR A 15 10.55 -14.63 28.87
CA THR A 15 9.58 -13.54 28.81
C THR A 15 10.03 -12.33 27.98
N ILE A 16 11.21 -12.37 27.35
CA ILE A 16 11.77 -11.23 26.60
C ILE A 16 11.58 -11.37 25.07
N PHE A 17 10.86 -12.39 24.57
CA PHE A 17 10.66 -12.54 23.13
C PHE A 17 9.22 -12.89 22.77
N SER A 18 8.38 -11.86 22.69
CA SER A 18 7.33 -11.70 21.68
C SER A 18 6.78 -10.27 21.71
N PHE A 19 7.66 -9.25 21.69
CA PHE A 19 7.29 -8.07 20.92
C PHE A 19 7.69 -8.41 19.49
N THR A 20 6.77 -8.98 18.72
CA THR A 20 6.84 -8.83 17.28
C THR A 20 6.68 -7.34 17.03
N PHE A 21 7.79 -6.61 16.97
CA PHE A 21 7.82 -5.33 16.31
C PHE A 21 7.54 -5.67 14.86
N THR A 22 6.28 -5.60 14.43
CA THR A 22 6.00 -5.39 13.02
C THR A 22 6.60 -4.03 12.73
N PRO A 23 7.69 -3.93 11.95
CA PRO A 23 8.15 -2.61 11.54
C PRO A 23 6.98 -1.96 10.80
N SER A 24 6.35 -0.97 11.42
CA SER A 24 5.50 -0.05 10.68
C SER A 24 6.47 0.78 9.85
N SER A 25 6.73 0.32 8.64
CA SER A 25 7.67 0.99 7.75
C SER A 25 6.96 2.27 7.29
N SER A 26 7.35 3.40 7.91
CA SER A 26 6.82 4.72 7.56
C SER A 26 7.21 5.14 6.14
N ASP A 27 8.05 4.35 5.48
CA ASP A 27 8.50 4.47 4.09
C ASP A 27 7.76 3.56 3.11
N SER A 28 6.80 2.73 3.57
CA SER A 28 5.96 1.93 2.67
C SER A 28 5.19 2.84 1.70
N ILE A 29 5.07 2.41 0.45
CA ILE A 29 4.40 3.15 -0.62
C ILE A 29 3.26 2.31 -1.19
N THR A 30 2.07 2.88 -1.10
CA THR A 30 0.86 2.44 -1.80
C THR A 30 0.70 3.25 -3.08
N ILE A 31 0.42 2.61 -4.21
CA ILE A 31 0.27 3.30 -5.51
C ILE A 31 -1.08 3.00 -6.16
N TYR A 32 -1.72 4.00 -6.75
CA TYR A 32 -2.85 3.78 -7.66
C TYR A 32 -2.36 3.35 -9.05
N TRP A 33 -2.98 2.32 -9.61
CA TRP A 33 -2.70 1.83 -10.96
C TRP A 33 -4.01 1.58 -11.73
N GLY A 34 -4.00 1.84 -13.03
CA GLY A 34 -5.04 1.43 -13.98
C GLY A 34 -5.71 2.57 -14.74
N GLN A 35 -5.30 3.82 -14.50
CA GLN A 35 -5.96 4.99 -15.08
C GLN A 35 -5.21 5.63 -16.25
N ASN A 36 -4.10 5.05 -16.70
CA ASN A 36 -3.39 5.53 -17.88
C ASN A 36 -2.53 4.43 -18.53
N THR A 37 -2.68 4.18 -19.83
CA THR A 37 -1.92 3.14 -20.53
C THR A 37 -0.41 3.34 -20.54
N ALA A 38 0.07 4.58 -20.40
CA ALA A 38 1.50 4.88 -20.32
C ALA A 38 2.13 4.49 -18.97
N GLU A 39 1.32 4.10 -17.98
CA GLU A 39 1.79 3.66 -16.66
C GLU A 39 2.37 2.23 -16.65
N GLY A 40 2.27 1.54 -17.79
CA GLY A 40 2.72 0.16 -17.98
C GLY A 40 1.79 -0.88 -17.37
N THR A 41 2.15 -2.16 -17.52
CA THR A 41 1.41 -3.30 -16.95
C THR A 41 1.47 -3.32 -15.42
N LEU A 42 0.49 -3.95 -14.77
CA LEU A 42 0.48 -4.17 -13.32
C LEU A 42 1.73 -4.95 -12.88
N LYS A 43 2.12 -5.97 -13.64
CA LYS A 43 3.35 -6.73 -13.42
C LYS A 43 4.58 -5.81 -13.37
N ALA A 44 4.72 -4.89 -14.33
CA ALA A 44 5.83 -3.95 -14.38
C ALA A 44 5.83 -2.96 -13.20
N ALA A 45 4.65 -2.56 -12.69
CA ALA A 45 4.57 -1.77 -11.46
C ALA A 45 5.12 -2.56 -10.26
N CYS A 46 4.71 -3.82 -10.11
CA CYS A 46 5.17 -4.70 -9.03
C CYS A 46 6.66 -5.06 -9.12
N ASP A 47 7.19 -5.22 -10.33
CA ASP A 47 8.62 -5.52 -10.57
C ASP A 47 9.56 -4.35 -10.22
N THR A 48 9.03 -3.15 -9.94
CA THR A 48 9.88 -2.02 -9.52
C THR A 48 10.50 -2.22 -8.14
N GLY A 49 9.86 -3.01 -7.28
CA GLY A 49 10.21 -3.08 -5.85
C GLY A 49 9.95 -1.79 -5.08
N LEU A 50 9.24 -0.81 -5.67
CA LEU A 50 8.95 0.48 -5.02
C LEU A 50 7.71 0.45 -4.15
N TYR A 51 6.77 -0.47 -4.41
CA TYR A 51 5.45 -0.47 -3.82
C TYR A 51 5.18 -1.74 -3.03
N GLU A 52 4.60 -1.56 -1.85
CA GLU A 52 4.15 -2.64 -0.97
C GLU A 52 2.66 -2.92 -1.18
N ILE A 53 1.89 -1.93 -1.66
CA ILE A 53 0.46 -2.06 -1.98
C ILE A 53 0.16 -1.41 -3.34
N VAL A 54 -0.63 -2.09 -4.17
CA VAL A 54 -1.20 -1.54 -5.41
C VAL A 54 -2.72 -1.46 -5.29
N LEU A 55 -3.27 -0.28 -5.55
CA LEU A 55 -4.71 -0.02 -5.61
C LEU A 55 -5.17 -0.05 -7.08
N LEU A 56 -5.92 -1.10 -7.45
CA LEU A 56 -6.52 -1.23 -8.77
C LEU A 56 -7.70 -0.24 -8.91
N GLY A 57 -7.49 0.85 -9.64
CA GLY A 57 -8.52 1.85 -9.91
C GLY A 57 -9.14 1.66 -11.29
N PHE A 58 -10.43 1.39 -11.48
CA PHE A 58 -11.48 1.30 -10.44
C PHE A 58 -12.62 0.33 -10.78
N LEU A 59 -13.39 -0.07 -9.76
CA LEU A 59 -14.78 -0.53 -9.91
C LEU A 59 -15.71 0.70 -9.90
N ASP A 60 -16.06 1.22 -11.07
CA ASP A 60 -16.67 2.55 -11.26
C ASP A 60 -18.16 2.50 -11.66
N VAL A 61 -18.78 1.31 -11.65
CA VAL A 61 -20.23 1.14 -11.77
C VAL A 61 -20.68 0.15 -10.71
N PHE A 62 -21.65 0.52 -9.86
CA PHE A 62 -22.26 -0.38 -8.87
C PHE A 62 -23.53 0.21 -8.23
N GLY A 63 -24.28 -0.64 -7.52
CA GLY A 63 -25.50 -0.28 -6.78
C GLY A 63 -26.69 0.14 -7.65
N GLU A 64 -27.84 0.41 -7.03
CA GLU A 64 -29.13 0.71 -7.67
C GLU A 64 -29.53 -0.28 -8.78
N GLY A 65 -29.23 -1.57 -8.58
CA GLY A 65 -29.54 -2.62 -9.56
C GLY A 65 -28.65 -2.63 -10.81
N ARG A 66 -27.61 -1.78 -10.87
CA ARG A 66 -26.63 -1.79 -11.96
C ARG A 66 -25.76 -3.05 -11.89
N THR A 67 -25.35 -3.54 -13.06
CA THR A 67 -24.33 -4.60 -13.14
C THR A 67 -22.97 -3.98 -12.84
N PRO A 68 -22.20 -4.46 -11.85
CA PRO A 68 -20.93 -3.86 -11.54
C PRO A 68 -19.93 -3.99 -12.69
N SER A 69 -19.14 -2.95 -12.93
CA SER A 69 -18.18 -2.87 -14.03
C SER A 69 -16.85 -2.28 -13.57
N LEU A 70 -15.77 -2.85 -14.08
CA LEU A 70 -14.41 -2.37 -13.90
C LEU A 70 -14.02 -1.41 -15.02
N ASN A 71 -13.16 -0.47 -14.71
CA ASN A 71 -12.59 0.49 -15.64
C ASN A 71 -11.13 0.74 -15.26
N PHE A 72 -10.23 -0.02 -15.89
CA PHE A 72 -8.78 0.19 -15.88
C PHE A 72 -8.35 0.84 -17.21
N THR A 73 -9.15 1.80 -17.69
CA THR A 73 -8.92 2.57 -18.92
C THR A 73 -8.58 1.71 -20.13
N GLY A 74 -7.38 1.84 -20.70
CA GLY A 74 -6.96 1.06 -21.87
C GLY A 74 -6.40 -0.32 -21.52
N HIS A 75 -6.18 -0.64 -20.25
CA HIS A 75 -5.70 -1.97 -19.82
C HIS A 75 -6.83 -3.00 -19.84
N CYS A 76 -8.00 -2.64 -19.32
CA CYS A 76 -9.22 -3.44 -19.40
C CYS A 76 -10.46 -2.65 -18.96
N ARG A 77 -11.65 -2.98 -19.51
CA ARG A 77 -12.94 -2.43 -19.09
C ARG A 77 -14.05 -3.46 -19.16
N GLY A 78 -15.08 -3.28 -18.34
CA GLY A 78 -16.32 -4.08 -18.36
C GLY A 78 -16.43 -5.03 -17.19
N SER A 79 -17.28 -6.05 -17.35
CA SER A 79 -17.55 -7.05 -16.31
C SER A 79 -16.46 -8.14 -16.20
N SER A 80 -15.45 -8.13 -17.07
CA SER A 80 -14.41 -9.16 -17.14
C SER A 80 -13.07 -8.58 -17.57
N CYS A 81 -12.09 -8.71 -16.68
CA CYS A 81 -10.68 -8.34 -16.79
C CYS A 81 -9.76 -9.50 -16.36
N ILE A 82 -10.12 -10.71 -16.77
CA ILE A 82 -9.39 -11.95 -16.45
C ILE A 82 -7.92 -11.94 -16.89
N THR A 83 -7.54 -11.08 -17.83
CA THR A 83 -6.14 -10.92 -18.27
C THR A 83 -5.23 -10.45 -17.14
N LEU A 84 -5.78 -9.75 -16.14
CA LEU A 84 -5.04 -9.28 -14.96
C LEU A 84 -4.76 -10.40 -13.95
N GLU A 85 -5.41 -11.56 -14.04
CA GLU A 85 -5.27 -12.67 -13.08
C GLU A 85 -3.80 -13.04 -12.86
N SER A 86 -3.05 -13.22 -13.96
CA SER A 86 -1.64 -13.61 -13.89
C SER A 86 -0.74 -12.51 -13.31
N GLU A 87 -1.07 -11.25 -13.53
CA GLU A 87 -0.30 -10.10 -13.03
C GLU A 87 -0.57 -9.85 -11.54
N ILE A 88 -1.83 -10.03 -11.10
CA ILE A 88 -2.20 -9.96 -9.69
C ILE A 88 -1.47 -11.06 -8.91
N ASN A 89 -1.53 -12.30 -9.39
CA ASN A 89 -0.80 -13.42 -8.77
C ASN A 89 0.71 -13.15 -8.73
N HIS A 90 1.28 -12.54 -9.76
CA HIS A 90 2.69 -12.16 -9.78
C HIS A 90 3.03 -11.15 -8.68
N CYS A 91 2.24 -10.09 -8.50
CA CYS A 91 2.42 -9.13 -7.42
C CYS A 91 2.34 -9.79 -6.04
N GLN A 92 1.30 -10.61 -5.82
CA GLN A 92 1.09 -11.29 -4.54
C GLN A 92 2.22 -12.29 -4.21
N ASN A 93 2.74 -13.00 -5.21
CA ASN A 93 3.90 -13.88 -5.05
C ASN A 93 5.19 -13.11 -4.71
N ASN A 94 5.26 -11.83 -5.07
CA ASN A 94 6.32 -10.92 -4.68
C ASN A 94 6.00 -10.16 -3.37
N VAL A 95 5.02 -10.63 -2.60
CA VAL A 95 4.61 -10.04 -1.31
C VAL A 95 4.10 -8.60 -1.45
N ILE A 96 3.54 -8.25 -2.61
CA ILE A 96 2.87 -6.98 -2.85
C ILE A 96 1.37 -7.20 -2.74
N GLU A 97 0.72 -6.43 -1.87
CA GLU A 97 -0.72 -6.54 -1.69
C GLU A 97 -1.46 -5.82 -2.82
N VAL A 98 -2.52 -6.46 -3.31
CA VAL A 98 -3.35 -5.91 -4.38
C VAL A 98 -4.77 -5.72 -3.87
N TYR A 99 -5.22 -4.46 -3.84
CA TYR A 99 -6.57 -4.09 -3.42
C TYR A 99 -7.38 -3.54 -4.58
N LEU A 100 -8.71 -3.70 -4.52
CA LEU A 100 -9.63 -3.06 -5.45
C LEU A 100 -10.06 -1.70 -4.91
N SER A 101 -9.91 -0.65 -5.71
CA SER A 101 -10.48 0.66 -5.41
C SER A 101 -11.89 0.79 -6.03
N ILE A 102 -12.86 1.19 -5.20
CA ILE A 102 -14.28 1.30 -5.57
C ILE A 102 -14.63 2.78 -5.77
N GLY A 103 -15.25 3.12 -6.91
CA GLY A 103 -15.61 4.49 -7.27
C GLY A 103 -14.59 5.12 -8.21
N GLY A 104 -13.90 6.15 -7.75
CA GLY A 104 -12.99 6.97 -8.55
C GLY A 104 -13.54 8.38 -8.82
N PRO A 105 -12.85 9.22 -9.62
CA PRO A 105 -13.29 10.58 -9.93
C PRO A 105 -14.46 10.64 -10.91
N SER A 106 -14.79 9.53 -11.56
CA SER A 106 -15.85 9.40 -12.56
C SER A 106 -16.47 8.01 -12.48
N GLY A 107 -17.70 7.85 -12.98
CA GLY A 107 -18.41 6.58 -12.97
C GLY A 107 -19.91 6.77 -12.77
N THR A 108 -20.64 5.67 -12.57
CA THR A 108 -22.06 5.69 -12.23
C THR A 108 -22.31 4.74 -11.07
N TYR A 109 -22.24 5.29 -9.87
CA TYR A 109 -22.34 4.53 -8.63
C TYR A 109 -23.04 5.31 -7.52
N SER A 110 -23.81 4.58 -6.72
CA SER A 110 -24.54 5.03 -5.55
C SER A 110 -25.16 3.79 -4.89
N LEU A 111 -25.47 3.88 -3.60
CA LEU A 111 -26.20 2.84 -2.87
C LEU A 111 -27.55 3.41 -2.46
N GLY A 112 -28.63 2.84 -3.00
CA GLY A 112 -29.98 3.39 -2.84
C GLY A 112 -30.70 2.94 -1.56
N SER A 113 -30.24 1.85 -0.93
CA SER A 113 -30.85 1.28 0.28
C SER A 113 -29.87 0.38 1.04
N SER A 114 -30.26 -0.02 2.26
CA SER A 114 -29.53 -1.02 3.04
C SER A 114 -29.45 -2.38 2.33
N ASP A 115 -30.51 -2.79 1.63
CA ASP A 115 -30.52 -4.05 0.87
C ASP A 115 -29.63 -3.98 -0.36
N ASP A 116 -29.59 -2.84 -1.05
CA ASP A 116 -28.68 -2.59 -2.18
C ASP A 116 -27.21 -2.62 -1.72
N ALA A 117 -26.90 -1.98 -0.59
CA ALA A 117 -25.58 -2.03 0.03
C ALA A 117 -25.18 -3.47 0.40
N LYS A 118 -26.09 -4.26 0.97
CA LYS A 118 -25.85 -5.66 1.30
C LYS A 118 -25.58 -6.50 0.05
N ASN A 119 -26.40 -6.34 -1.00
CA ASN A 119 -26.22 -7.05 -2.27
C ASN A 119 -24.87 -6.70 -2.92
N PHE A 120 -24.46 -5.43 -2.84
CA PHE A 120 -23.16 -5.00 -3.33
C PHE A 120 -22.00 -5.57 -2.50
N ALA A 121 -22.12 -5.60 -1.17
CA ALA A 121 -21.13 -6.23 -0.31
C ALA A 121 -20.99 -7.75 -0.60
N ASP A 122 -22.11 -8.45 -0.78
CA ASP A 122 -22.12 -9.87 -1.17
C ASP A 122 -21.45 -10.08 -2.54
N TYR A 123 -21.67 -9.16 -3.49
CA TYR A 123 -20.97 -9.15 -4.77
C TYR A 123 -19.45 -9.00 -4.60
N LEU A 124 -19.00 -8.02 -3.80
CA LEU A 124 -17.56 -7.80 -3.56
C LEU A 124 -16.91 -9.04 -2.94
N TYR A 125 -17.53 -9.56 -1.87
CA TYR A 125 -17.04 -10.73 -1.16
C TYR A 125 -16.93 -11.95 -2.08
N THR A 126 -17.98 -12.23 -2.85
CA THR A 126 -18.03 -13.41 -3.73
C THR A 126 -17.04 -13.32 -4.88
N ASN A 127 -16.85 -12.13 -5.47
CA ASN A 127 -16.13 -11.97 -6.72
C ASN A 127 -14.66 -11.59 -6.56
N PHE A 128 -14.27 -11.02 -5.41
CA PHE A 128 -12.89 -10.54 -5.20
C PHE A 128 -12.23 -11.10 -3.94
N LEU A 129 -12.98 -11.48 -2.90
CA LEU A 129 -12.41 -11.83 -1.58
C LEU A 129 -12.55 -13.32 -1.22
N THR A 130 -13.33 -14.09 -1.97
CA THR A 130 -13.51 -15.52 -1.73
C THR A 130 -12.39 -16.32 -2.39
N LEU A 131 -11.70 -17.16 -1.61
CA LEU A 131 -10.70 -18.10 -2.11
C LEU A 131 -11.28 -18.99 -3.22
N PRO A 132 -10.54 -19.29 -4.30
CA PRO A 132 -11.00 -20.17 -5.38
C PRO A 132 -11.57 -21.51 -4.88
N SER A 133 -10.93 -22.10 -3.87
CA SER A 133 -11.33 -23.36 -3.23
C SER A 133 -12.62 -23.30 -2.43
N GLN A 134 -13.08 -22.10 -2.05
CA GLN A 134 -14.28 -21.86 -1.25
C GLN A 134 -15.49 -21.41 -2.09
N LYS A 135 -15.32 -21.27 -3.41
CA LYS A 135 -16.40 -20.85 -4.29
C LYS A 135 -17.50 -21.92 -4.36
N LYS A 136 -18.76 -21.52 -4.11
CA LYS A 136 -19.93 -22.40 -4.10
C LYS A 136 -20.17 -23.14 -5.42
N LYS A 137 -19.73 -22.56 -6.55
CA LYS A 137 -19.77 -23.18 -7.87
C LYS A 137 -18.37 -23.54 -8.33
N LYS A 138 -18.14 -24.82 -8.62
CA LYS A 138 -16.93 -25.31 -9.28
C LYS A 138 -16.74 -24.55 -10.60
N ASN A 139 -15.56 -23.96 -10.82
CA ASN A 139 -15.20 -23.12 -11.98
C ASN A 139 -15.89 -21.74 -12.04
N GLN A 140 -16.34 -21.18 -10.92
CA GLN A 140 -16.79 -19.78 -10.90
C GLN A 140 -15.58 -18.83 -11.03
N VAL A 141 -15.42 -18.23 -12.21
CA VAL A 141 -14.39 -17.23 -12.48
C VAL A 141 -14.96 -15.83 -12.17
N GLY A 142 -14.23 -15.04 -11.38
CA GLY A 142 -14.63 -13.68 -11.03
C GLY A 142 -14.23 -12.68 -12.13
N PRO A 143 -14.57 -11.39 -11.96
CA PRO A 143 -14.21 -10.34 -12.91
C PRO A 143 -12.70 -10.22 -13.15
N LEU A 144 -11.85 -10.58 -12.17
CA LEU A 144 -10.39 -10.55 -12.29
C LEU A 144 -9.78 -11.93 -12.54
N GLY A 145 -10.59 -12.94 -12.89
CA GLY A 145 -10.14 -14.31 -13.05
C GLY A 145 -10.36 -15.18 -11.81
N ASP A 146 -9.60 -16.25 -11.69
CA ASP A 146 -9.57 -17.14 -10.52
C ASP A 146 -8.53 -16.70 -9.47
N VAL A 147 -8.62 -15.43 -9.06
CA VAL A 147 -7.74 -14.82 -8.06
C VAL A 147 -8.53 -14.23 -6.90
N THR A 148 -7.91 -14.16 -5.72
CA THR A 148 -8.45 -13.48 -4.54
C THR A 148 -7.57 -12.29 -4.22
N LEU A 149 -8.18 -11.12 -4.08
CA LEU A 149 -7.48 -9.90 -3.69
C LEU A 149 -7.16 -9.91 -2.20
N ASN A 150 -6.15 -9.14 -1.82
CA ASN A 150 -5.79 -8.96 -0.42
C ASN A 150 -6.90 -8.15 0.29
N VAL A 151 -7.03 -8.37 1.60
CA VAL A 151 -7.85 -7.54 2.48
C VAL A 151 -6.94 -6.84 3.47
N PRO A 152 -7.20 -5.57 3.81
CA PRO A 152 -6.41 -4.88 4.80
C PRO A 152 -6.49 -5.58 6.17
N PRO A 153 -5.42 -5.50 6.99
CA PRO A 153 -5.42 -6.10 8.32
C PRO A 153 -6.45 -5.44 9.23
N GLU A 154 -6.84 -6.12 10.31
CA GLU A 154 -7.78 -5.58 11.33
C GLU A 154 -7.18 -4.42 12.16
N LEU A 155 -5.96 -3.99 11.85
CA LEU A 155 -5.27 -2.91 12.53
C LEU A 155 -5.63 -1.55 11.93
N SER A 156 -5.69 -0.52 12.78
CA SER A 156 -5.82 0.87 12.33
C SER A 156 -4.47 1.37 11.81
N ILE A 157 -4.33 1.38 10.49
CA ILE A 157 -3.11 1.86 9.80
C ILE A 157 -3.39 3.23 9.17
N VAL A 158 -2.50 4.19 9.41
CA VAL A 158 -2.58 5.54 8.81
C VAL A 158 -1.69 5.63 7.57
N PHE A 159 -2.24 6.17 6.48
CA PHE A 159 -1.51 6.49 5.25
C PHE A 159 -1.63 7.99 4.94
N TRP A 160 -0.58 8.58 4.39
CA TRP A 160 -0.61 9.95 3.88
C TRP A 160 -0.77 9.97 2.36
N GLY A 161 -1.94 10.41 1.89
CA GLY A 161 -2.25 10.57 0.47
C GLY A 161 -1.57 11.79 -0.14
N LEU A 162 -0.80 11.59 -1.21
CA LEU A 162 -0.09 12.65 -1.93
C LEU A 162 -0.21 12.47 -3.46
N PRO A 163 -0.25 13.57 -4.22
CA PRO A 163 -0.03 13.53 -5.66
C PRO A 163 1.45 13.20 -5.95
N ALA A 164 1.71 12.31 -6.90
CA ALA A 164 3.07 11.94 -7.32
C ALA A 164 3.73 13.01 -8.21
N ALA A 165 2.95 13.93 -8.78
CA ALA A 165 3.43 15.06 -9.56
C ALA A 165 2.52 16.30 -9.39
N PRO A 166 2.99 17.52 -9.71
CA PRO A 166 2.17 18.73 -9.62
C PRO A 166 0.89 18.70 -10.45
N ASP A 167 0.94 18.13 -11.65
CA ASP A 167 -0.17 18.01 -12.60
C ASP A 167 -1.13 16.86 -12.28
N ALA A 168 -0.69 15.90 -11.44
CA ALA A 168 -1.58 14.88 -10.87
C ALA A 168 -2.66 15.50 -9.95
N ALA A 169 -2.41 16.70 -9.41
CA ALA A 169 -3.36 17.47 -8.61
C ALA A 169 -3.34 18.97 -8.96
N PRO A 170 -4.02 19.37 -10.06
CA PRO A 170 -4.03 20.77 -10.51
C PRO A 170 -4.61 21.76 -9.49
N GLY A 171 -5.41 21.28 -8.54
CA GLY A 171 -5.94 22.07 -7.42
C GLY A 171 -4.95 22.31 -6.28
N GLY A 172 -3.73 21.77 -6.36
CA GLY A 172 -2.72 21.82 -5.32
C GLY A 172 -2.71 20.58 -4.41
N GLY A 173 -1.73 20.49 -3.52
CA GLY A 173 -1.51 19.36 -2.61
C GLY A 173 -0.22 18.57 -2.86
N TYR A 174 0.45 18.81 -4.00
CA TYR A 174 1.78 18.25 -4.26
C TYR A 174 2.82 18.84 -3.29
N ILE A 175 3.65 17.96 -2.72
CA ILE A 175 4.78 18.33 -1.87
C ILE A 175 6.06 17.87 -2.59
N PRO A 176 7.01 18.74 -2.93
CA PRO A 176 8.27 18.30 -3.53
C PRO A 176 9.00 17.28 -2.63
N PRO A 177 9.65 16.23 -3.17
CA PRO A 177 10.31 15.19 -2.37
C PRO A 177 11.27 15.72 -1.31
N ASN A 178 12.08 16.74 -1.66
CA ASN A 178 13.00 17.38 -0.71
C ASN A 178 12.27 18.03 0.47
N ASP A 179 11.12 18.67 0.21
CA ASP A 179 10.31 19.32 1.24
C ASP A 179 9.59 18.28 2.09
N LEU A 180 9.09 17.19 1.48
CA LEU A 180 8.51 16.07 2.22
C LEU A 180 9.53 15.48 3.21
N ILE A 181 10.73 15.16 2.72
CA ILE A 181 11.81 14.53 3.52
C ILE A 181 12.33 15.48 4.61
N SER A 182 12.53 16.75 4.30
CA SER A 182 13.20 17.67 5.24
C SER A 182 12.27 18.40 6.19
N LYS A 183 10.99 18.59 5.82
CA LYS A 183 10.07 19.45 6.58
C LYS A 183 8.84 18.72 7.12
N VAL A 184 8.47 17.56 6.56
CA VAL A 184 7.23 16.87 6.92
C VAL A 184 7.52 15.56 7.65
N LEU A 185 8.34 14.70 7.03
CA LEU A 185 8.68 13.37 7.54
C LEU A 185 9.24 13.37 8.97
N PRO A 186 10.12 14.30 9.39
CA PRO A 186 10.61 14.35 10.76
C PRO A 186 9.52 14.56 11.81
N HIS A 187 8.37 15.15 11.44
CA HIS A 187 7.23 15.35 12.33
C HIS A 187 6.24 14.18 12.27
N ILE A 188 6.23 13.42 11.16
CA ILE A 188 5.43 12.20 11.02
C ILE A 188 6.04 11.05 11.82
N GLU A 189 7.37 10.95 11.89
CA GLU A 189 8.06 9.89 12.63
C GLU A 189 7.63 9.84 14.11
N GLU A 190 7.47 11.01 14.73
CA GLU A 190 6.94 11.11 16.10
C GLU A 190 5.53 10.49 16.21
N THR A 191 4.66 10.73 15.22
CA THR A 191 3.31 10.13 15.17
C THR A 191 3.40 8.61 15.00
N CYS A 192 4.28 8.13 14.12
CA CYS A 192 4.48 6.70 13.86
C CYS A 192 5.18 5.94 14.99
N SER A 193 5.82 6.65 15.92
CA SER A 193 6.34 6.02 17.14
C SER A 193 5.23 5.55 18.09
N THR A 194 4.01 6.09 17.94
CA THR A 194 2.86 5.80 18.81
C THR A 194 1.65 5.20 18.09
N HIS A 195 1.67 5.17 16.75
CA HIS A 195 0.58 4.67 15.90
C HIS A 195 1.12 3.77 14.79
N SER A 196 0.30 2.84 14.30
CA SER A 196 0.66 2.05 13.12
C SER A 196 0.55 2.90 11.85
N CYS A 197 1.68 3.15 11.22
CA CYS A 197 1.77 3.86 9.94
C CYS A 197 2.01 2.88 8.80
N GLY A 198 1.28 3.08 7.70
CA GLY A 198 1.46 2.36 6.44
C GLY A 198 2.25 3.14 5.40
N GLY A 199 2.73 4.33 5.75
CA GLY A 199 3.51 5.20 4.88
C GLY A 199 2.66 6.03 3.93
N PHE A 200 3.09 6.16 2.68
CA PHE A 200 2.50 7.07 1.70
C PHE A 200 1.57 6.36 0.73
N MET A 201 0.51 7.04 0.33
CA MET A 201 -0.36 6.63 -0.77
C MET A 201 -0.21 7.65 -1.88
N LEU A 202 0.19 7.19 -3.07
CA LEU A 202 0.49 8.05 -4.22
C LEU A 202 -0.59 7.94 -5.30
N TRP A 203 -1.09 9.10 -5.71
CA TRP A 203 -1.87 9.27 -6.94
C TRP A 203 -0.96 9.86 -8.03
N ASP A 204 -0.60 9.15 -9.09
CA ASP A 204 -0.80 7.73 -9.41
C ASP A 204 0.48 7.17 -10.05
N ARG A 205 0.47 5.91 -10.49
CA ARG A 205 1.64 5.26 -11.13
C ARG A 205 2.12 6.00 -12.38
N PHE A 206 1.21 6.52 -13.19
CA PHE A 206 1.58 7.27 -14.39
C PHE A 206 2.45 8.48 -14.04
N HIS A 207 1.96 9.33 -13.13
CA HIS A 207 2.70 10.51 -12.72
C HIS A 207 3.97 10.15 -11.94
N ASP A 208 3.95 9.07 -11.17
CA ASP A 208 5.12 8.59 -10.44
C ASP A 208 6.25 8.11 -11.37
N ILE A 209 5.93 7.51 -12.52
CA ILE A 209 6.94 7.19 -13.55
C ILE A 209 7.57 8.46 -14.10
N GLU A 210 6.76 9.48 -14.39
CA GLU A 210 7.24 10.72 -15.01
C GLU A 210 8.08 11.58 -14.04
N SER A 211 7.63 11.70 -12.79
CA SER A 211 8.30 12.51 -11.78
C SER A 211 9.38 11.76 -11.01
N ASN A 212 9.37 10.42 -11.07
CA ASN A 212 10.22 9.54 -10.28
C ASN A 212 10.08 9.79 -8.76
N TYR A 213 8.86 10.05 -8.29
CA TYR A 213 8.61 10.51 -6.92
C TYR A 213 8.93 9.46 -5.86
N SER A 214 8.41 8.24 -6.01
CA SER A 214 8.59 7.12 -5.08
C SER A 214 10.06 6.81 -4.88
N ASN A 215 10.86 6.74 -5.95
CA ASN A 215 12.32 6.54 -5.87
C ASN A 215 13.05 7.63 -5.06
N GLN A 216 12.56 8.87 -5.07
CA GLN A 216 13.19 9.97 -4.33
C GLN A 216 12.88 9.91 -2.83
N VAL A 217 11.72 9.36 -2.45
CA VAL A 217 11.24 9.33 -1.06
C VAL A 217 11.39 7.97 -0.39
N LYS A 218 11.59 6.89 -1.16
CA LYS A 218 11.89 5.56 -0.61
C LYS A 218 13.24 5.57 0.11
N HIS A 219 13.36 4.81 1.19
CA HIS A 219 14.56 4.74 2.04
C HIS A 219 14.98 6.09 2.65
N TRP A 220 14.02 7.00 2.90
CA TRP A 220 14.32 8.28 3.53
C TRP A 220 14.83 8.12 4.97
N ASP A 221 14.45 7.04 5.64
CA ASP A 221 14.89 6.64 6.98
C ASP A 221 16.39 6.32 7.00
N GLU A 222 16.87 5.53 6.04
CA GLU A 222 18.29 5.25 5.83
C GLU A 222 19.08 6.54 5.54
N GLN A 223 18.52 7.42 4.70
CA GLN A 223 19.13 8.72 4.40
C GLN A 223 19.18 9.64 5.63
N SER A 224 18.18 9.58 6.50
CA SER A 224 18.12 10.38 7.73
C SER A 224 19.12 9.88 8.77
N ALA A 225 19.26 8.56 8.93
CA ALA A 225 20.30 7.95 9.75
C ALA A 225 21.71 8.33 9.26
N CYS A 226 21.97 8.28 7.94
CA CYS A 226 23.24 8.73 7.36
C CYS A 226 23.50 10.23 7.60
N ARG A 227 22.49 11.10 7.47
CA ARG A 227 22.64 12.54 7.77
C ARG A 227 22.96 12.78 9.23
N PHE A 228 22.31 12.07 10.15
CA PHE A 228 22.60 12.16 11.58
C PHE A 228 24.03 11.73 11.90
N VAL A 229 24.46 10.56 11.42
CA VAL A 229 25.86 10.07 11.59
C VAL A 229 26.86 11.06 11.02
N THR A 230 26.56 11.66 9.86
CA THR A 230 27.42 12.68 9.24
C THR A 230 27.49 13.97 10.08
N GLN A 231 26.37 14.42 10.65
CA GLN A 231 26.36 15.60 11.53
C GLN A 231 27.10 15.34 12.84
N VAL A 232 26.90 14.18 13.47
CA VAL A 232 27.64 13.78 14.68
C VAL A 232 29.14 13.69 14.37
N SER A 233 29.53 13.12 13.22
CA SER A 233 30.93 13.06 12.79
C SER A 233 31.55 14.43 12.57
N LYS A 234 30.81 15.38 12.00
CA LYS A 234 31.26 16.77 11.85
C LYS A 234 31.38 17.49 13.19
N ALA A 235 30.45 17.26 14.12
CA ALA A 235 30.48 17.83 15.46
C ALA A 235 31.64 17.25 16.30
N SER A 236 31.95 15.96 16.17
CA SER A 236 33.06 15.31 16.87
C SER A 236 34.43 15.65 16.27
N LEU A 237 34.54 15.85 14.96
CA LEU A 237 35.77 16.34 14.33
C LEU A 237 36.01 17.83 14.59
N GLY A 238 34.94 18.63 14.69
CA GLY A 238 35.01 20.05 15.04
C GLY A 238 35.47 20.30 16.48
N SER A 239 35.25 19.34 17.40
CA SER A 239 35.70 19.44 18.80
C SER A 239 37.12 18.94 19.06
N VAL A 240 37.77 18.29 18.09
CA VAL A 240 39.15 17.77 18.21
C VAL A 240 40.20 18.78 17.69
N SER A 241 39.80 19.89 17.07
CA SER A 241 40.74 20.86 16.46
C SER A 241 41.09 22.09 17.31
N THR A 242 40.82 22.08 18.62
CA THR A 242 41.22 23.16 19.54
C THR A 242 41.75 22.62 20.87
N THR A 243 42.98 22.10 20.86
CA THR A 243 43.93 22.10 22.00
C THR A 243 45.34 21.92 21.47
#